data_AF-H9MF25-F1
#
_entry.id   AF-H9MF25-F1
#
_cell.length_a   1.000
_cell.length_b   1.000
_cell.length_c   1.000
_cell.angle_alpha   90.00
_cell.angle_beta   90.00
_cell.angle_gamma   90.00
#
_symmetry.space_group_name_H-M   'P 1'
#
loop_
_entity.id
_entity.type
_entity.pdbx_description
1 polymer ?
#
loop_
_entity_poly.entity_id
_entity_poly.type
_entity_poly.pdbx_seq_one_letter_code
_entity_poly.pdbx_strand_id
1 'polypeptide(L)'
;DDTLKEPDVLPTRVPTLLLNGSEGIAVGMATKIPPHNVDELLEAVLHVIDNPEATADELMEFIQGPDFPTGGTIFGRRGIIDAYNTGRGRVKIRAKHHIETKGKKEVIVLDELPYQVNKSRLIEQIATLAKDKHIEGISEVRDESDREGIRVVIELKKDAMSEIVLNNLYKSTPMETTFGIILLAVHNKEPKVFTLPELLKVFLSHRKTVIIRRTIFDLEKAKARAHI
;
A
#
# COMPACT_ATOMS: atom_id res chain seq x y z
N ASP A 1 0.42 -17.09 29.98
CA ASP A 1 0.83 -17.88 31.16
C ASP A 1 -0.11 -17.63 32.35
N ASP A 2 -1.34 -17.16 32.10
CA ASP A 2 -2.37 -16.79 33.09
C ASP A 2 -1.94 -15.81 34.20
N THR A 3 -0.77 -15.17 34.07
CA THR A 3 -0.26 -14.23 35.08
C THR A 3 -0.66 -12.77 34.80
N LEU A 4 -0.89 -12.45 33.53
CA LEU A 4 -1.18 -11.09 33.06
C LEU A 4 -2.49 -11.05 32.28
N LYS A 5 -3.12 -9.87 32.28
CA LYS A 5 -4.27 -9.57 31.42
C LYS A 5 -3.80 -8.78 30.22
N GLU A 6 -4.24 -9.19 29.05
CA GLU A 6 -4.02 -8.48 27.79
C GLU A 6 -5.35 -8.04 27.17
N PRO A 7 -5.39 -6.93 26.43
CA PRO A 7 -6.60 -6.50 25.75
C PRO A 7 -6.85 -7.35 24.48
N ASP A 8 -8.10 -7.80 24.30
CA ASP A 8 -8.51 -8.50 23.07
C ASP A 8 -8.34 -7.64 21.81
N VAL A 9 -8.59 -6.33 21.94
CA VAL A 9 -8.45 -5.33 20.87
C VAL A 9 -8.00 -3.99 21.44
N LEU A 10 -7.25 -3.22 20.67
CA LEU A 10 -6.80 -1.88 21.07
C LEU A 10 -7.85 -0.79 20.75
N PRO A 11 -7.97 0.25 21.59
CA PRO A 11 -8.88 1.37 21.37
C PRO A 11 -8.33 2.37 20.34
N THR A 12 -7.97 1.89 19.13
CA THR A 12 -7.39 2.73 18.08
C THR A 12 -8.29 3.91 17.74
N ARG A 13 -7.67 5.05 17.39
CA ARG A 13 -8.36 6.31 17.04
C ARG A 13 -8.46 6.55 15.55
N VAL A 14 -7.68 5.80 14.76
CA VAL A 14 -7.61 5.89 13.30
C VAL A 14 -7.84 4.49 12.70
N PRO A 15 -8.29 4.38 11.44
CA PRO A 15 -8.51 3.09 10.78
C PRO A 15 -7.18 2.38 10.43
N THR A 16 -6.46 1.91 11.46
CA THR A 16 -5.09 1.38 11.36
C THR A 16 -4.93 0.25 10.34
N LEU A 17 -5.96 -0.59 10.15
CA LEU A 17 -5.93 -1.69 9.20
C LEU A 17 -5.73 -1.21 7.75
N LEU A 18 -6.42 -0.15 7.34
CA LEU A 18 -6.30 0.42 6.01
C LEU A 18 -5.10 1.36 5.91
N LEU A 19 -4.82 2.11 6.98
CA LEU A 19 -3.70 3.04 7.06
C LEU A 19 -2.36 2.33 6.80
N ASN A 20 -2.08 1.27 7.55
CA ASN A 20 -0.80 0.57 7.45
C ASN A 20 -0.86 -0.61 6.46
N GLY A 21 -2.06 -1.06 6.10
CA GLY A 21 -2.24 -2.33 5.41
C GLY A 21 -2.02 -3.54 6.33
N SER A 22 -2.08 -4.72 5.73
CA SER A 22 -1.83 -5.99 6.39
C SER A 22 -1.48 -7.05 5.35
N GLU A 23 -0.54 -7.92 5.65
CA GLU A 23 -0.20 -9.06 4.81
C GLU A 23 -0.02 -10.29 5.69
N GLY A 24 -0.63 -11.41 5.27
CA GLY A 24 -0.58 -12.64 6.04
C GLY A 24 -1.10 -13.83 5.26
N ILE A 25 -0.54 -14.99 5.55
CA ILE A 25 -0.94 -16.27 4.99
C ILE A 25 -1.37 -17.17 6.15
N ALA A 26 -2.59 -17.67 6.07
CA ALA A 26 -3.14 -18.64 7.01
C ALA A 26 -3.44 -19.95 6.28
N VAL A 27 -3.94 -20.96 7.00
CA VAL A 27 -4.30 -22.26 6.39
C VAL A 27 -5.47 -22.07 5.43
N GLY A 28 -5.19 -22.16 4.13
CA GLY A 28 -6.19 -22.05 3.05
C GLY A 28 -6.65 -20.62 2.73
N MET A 29 -6.04 -19.58 3.32
CA MET A 29 -6.45 -18.18 3.14
C MET A 29 -5.24 -17.25 3.10
N ALA A 30 -5.38 -16.13 2.39
CA ALA A 30 -4.39 -15.06 2.38
C ALA A 30 -5.08 -13.71 2.51
N THR A 31 -4.44 -12.78 3.22
CA THR A 31 -4.81 -11.38 3.29
C THR A 31 -3.68 -10.53 2.74
N LYS A 32 -4.04 -9.51 1.97
CA LYS A 32 -3.10 -8.57 1.39
C LYS A 32 -3.80 -7.24 1.17
N ILE A 33 -3.82 -6.44 2.22
CA ILE A 33 -4.43 -5.11 2.30
C ILE A 33 -3.32 -4.09 2.10
N PRO A 34 -3.39 -3.23 1.06
CA PRO A 34 -2.37 -2.22 0.87
C PRO A 34 -2.56 -1.04 1.85
N PRO A 35 -1.50 -0.27 2.13
CA PRO A 35 -1.59 0.98 2.88
C PRO A 35 -2.33 2.07 2.12
N HIS A 36 -2.86 3.07 2.84
CA HIS A 36 -3.60 4.20 2.29
C HIS A 36 -3.23 5.49 3.01
N ASN A 37 -3.48 6.61 2.34
CA ASN A 37 -3.21 7.93 2.88
C ASN A 37 -4.14 8.23 4.07
N VAL A 38 -3.59 8.79 5.15
CA VAL A 38 -4.37 9.05 6.38
C VAL A 38 -5.45 10.10 6.18
N ASP A 39 -5.18 11.14 5.40
CA ASP A 39 -6.11 12.25 5.21
C ASP A 39 -7.31 11.77 4.37
N GLU A 40 -7.05 11.06 3.26
CA GLU A 40 -8.07 10.42 2.44
C GLU A 40 -8.96 9.44 3.25
N LEU A 41 -8.33 8.63 4.10
CA LEU A 41 -9.07 7.71 4.98
C LEU A 41 -9.96 8.45 5.97
N LEU A 42 -9.48 9.54 6.57
CA LEU A 42 -10.25 10.31 7.54
C LEU A 42 -11.43 11.03 6.87
N GLU A 43 -11.25 11.59 5.68
CA GLU A 43 -12.34 12.18 4.89
C GLU A 43 -13.41 11.15 4.55
N ALA A 44 -13.01 9.96 4.09
CA ALA A 44 -13.95 8.87 3.83
C ALA A 44 -14.68 8.40 5.10
N VAL A 45 -13.98 8.32 6.25
CA VAL A 45 -14.60 7.98 7.54
C VAL A 45 -15.65 9.02 7.93
N LEU A 46 -15.36 10.31 7.78
CA LEU A 46 -16.32 11.39 8.04
C LEU A 46 -17.53 11.27 7.12
N HIS A 47 -17.30 10.99 5.82
CA HIS A 47 -18.39 10.79 4.87
C HIS A 47 -19.30 9.61 5.26
N VAL A 48 -18.75 8.47 5.72
CA VAL A 48 -19.57 7.32 6.16
C VAL A 48 -20.35 7.63 7.46
N ILE A 49 -19.86 8.52 8.31
CA ILE A 49 -20.61 8.96 9.50
C ILE A 49 -21.90 9.69 9.08
N ASP A 50 -21.77 10.60 8.12
CA ASP A 50 -22.91 11.41 7.63
C ASP A 50 -23.83 10.59 6.71
N ASN A 51 -23.24 9.70 5.90
CA ASN A 51 -23.92 8.84 4.93
C ASN A 51 -23.60 7.35 5.17
N PRO A 52 -24.31 6.68 6.11
CA PRO A 52 -24.02 5.28 6.45
C PRO A 52 -24.19 4.29 5.30
N GLU A 53 -24.94 4.63 4.24
CA GLU A 53 -25.15 3.76 3.07
C GLU A 53 -24.25 4.11 1.88
N ALA A 54 -23.18 4.89 2.11
CA ALA A 54 -22.21 5.23 1.08
C ALA A 54 -21.65 3.98 0.39
N THR A 55 -21.65 4.03 -0.93
CA THR A 55 -21.14 3.00 -1.83
C THR A 55 -19.62 3.08 -1.95
N ALA A 56 -18.98 2.01 -2.43
CA ALA A 56 -17.53 2.04 -2.66
C ALA A 56 -17.15 3.10 -3.72
N ASP A 57 -18.01 3.35 -4.71
CA ASP A 57 -17.77 4.34 -5.76
C ASP A 57 -17.79 5.77 -5.23
N GLU A 58 -18.73 6.11 -4.34
CA GLU A 58 -18.76 7.41 -3.65
C GLU A 58 -17.53 7.58 -2.73
N LEU A 59 -17.12 6.52 -2.03
CA LEU A 59 -15.93 6.57 -1.16
C LEU A 59 -14.63 6.74 -1.94
N MET A 60 -14.59 6.34 -3.21
CA MET A 60 -13.43 6.54 -4.09
C MET A 60 -13.23 7.99 -4.53
N GLU A 61 -14.19 8.88 -4.29
CA GLU A 61 -13.99 10.32 -4.44
C GLU A 61 -13.02 10.87 -3.38
N PHE A 62 -12.98 10.21 -2.21
CA PHE A 62 -12.09 10.55 -1.10
C PHE A 62 -10.83 9.67 -1.09
N ILE A 63 -11.00 8.35 -1.23
CA ILE A 63 -9.88 7.38 -1.27
C ILE A 63 -9.59 7.02 -2.73
N GLN A 64 -8.62 7.72 -3.32
CA GLN A 64 -8.32 7.57 -4.75
C GLN A 64 -7.65 6.22 -5.06
N GLY A 65 -7.03 5.63 -4.05
CA GLY A 65 -6.37 4.34 -4.15
C GLY A 65 -5.40 4.09 -2.99
N PRO A 66 -4.60 3.02 -3.10
CA PRO A 66 -3.51 2.77 -2.17
C PRO A 66 -2.42 3.84 -2.21
N ASP A 67 -1.81 4.11 -1.05
CA ASP A 67 -0.67 5.01 -0.89
C ASP A 67 0.51 4.20 -0.33
N PHE A 68 1.41 3.77 -1.22
CA PHE A 68 2.54 2.93 -0.83
C PHE A 68 3.67 3.80 -0.26
N PRO A 69 4.29 3.41 0.87
CA PRO A 69 5.32 4.22 1.51
C PRO A 69 6.61 4.35 0.67
N THR A 70 6.79 3.47 -0.32
CA THR A 70 7.91 3.53 -1.27
C THR A 70 7.60 4.37 -2.52
N GLY A 71 6.37 4.89 -2.63
CA GLY A 71 5.86 5.56 -3.82
C GLY A 71 5.67 4.58 -4.99
N GLY A 72 6.10 5.03 -6.16
CA GLY A 72 5.88 4.37 -7.44
C GLY A 72 4.56 4.78 -8.09
N THR A 73 4.37 4.31 -9.32
CA THR A 73 3.21 4.66 -10.13
C THR A 73 2.26 3.47 -10.22
N ILE A 74 1.04 3.64 -9.72
CA ILE A 74 -0.02 2.65 -9.93
C ILE A 74 -0.52 2.75 -11.37
N PHE A 75 -0.41 1.65 -12.12
CA PHE A 75 -0.83 1.57 -13.51
C PHE A 75 -2.20 0.88 -13.64
N GLY A 76 -3.22 1.67 -13.92
CA GLY A 76 -4.59 1.24 -14.13
C GLY A 76 -5.45 1.25 -12.85
N ARG A 77 -6.67 1.80 -12.97
CA ARG A 77 -7.61 1.96 -11.85
C ARG A 77 -8.57 0.79 -11.65
N ARG A 78 -8.81 -0.02 -12.68
CA ARG A 78 -9.84 -1.07 -12.65
C ARG A 78 -9.66 -2.05 -11.49
N GLY A 79 -8.42 -2.43 -11.18
CA GLY A 79 -8.12 -3.34 -10.08
C GLY A 79 -8.39 -2.77 -8.69
N ILE A 80 -8.30 -1.44 -8.53
CA ILE A 80 -8.66 -0.75 -7.28
C ILE A 80 -10.18 -0.78 -7.12
N ILE A 81 -10.91 -0.40 -8.17
CA ILE A 81 -12.38 -0.41 -8.20
C ILE A 81 -12.92 -1.80 -7.86
N ASP A 82 -12.39 -2.85 -8.50
CA ASP A 82 -12.79 -4.23 -8.23
C ASP A 82 -12.46 -4.62 -6.78
N ALA A 83 -11.29 -4.22 -6.26
CA ALA A 83 -10.89 -4.50 -4.89
C ALA A 83 -11.79 -3.84 -3.85
N TYR A 84 -12.18 -2.58 -4.04
CA TYR A 84 -13.01 -1.87 -3.07
C TYR A 84 -14.47 -2.31 -3.13
N ASN A 85 -14.97 -2.70 -4.31
CA ASN A 85 -16.34 -3.20 -4.48
C ASN A 85 -16.51 -4.68 -4.07
N THR A 86 -15.48 -5.52 -4.18
CA THR A 86 -15.61 -6.98 -3.99
C THR A 86 -14.69 -7.56 -2.91
N GLY A 87 -13.74 -6.76 -2.41
CA GLY A 87 -12.67 -7.18 -1.53
C GLY A 87 -11.51 -7.88 -2.23
N ARG A 88 -11.54 -8.02 -3.57
CA ARG A 88 -10.45 -8.64 -4.35
C ARG A 88 -10.13 -7.85 -5.61
N GLY A 89 -8.84 -7.65 -5.86
CA GLY A 89 -8.39 -6.99 -7.08
C GLY A 89 -6.89 -7.14 -7.29
N ARG A 90 -6.39 -6.54 -8.37
CA ARG A 90 -4.96 -6.58 -8.70
C ARG A 90 -4.54 -5.27 -9.33
N VAL A 91 -3.48 -4.68 -8.80
CA VAL A 91 -2.93 -3.43 -9.30
C VAL A 91 -1.48 -3.63 -9.72
N LYS A 92 -1.09 -2.97 -10.81
CA LYS A 92 0.31 -2.94 -11.23
C LYS A 92 0.98 -1.72 -10.62
N ILE A 93 2.17 -1.89 -10.07
CA ILE A 93 2.98 -0.81 -9.50
C ILE A 93 4.27 -0.75 -10.31
N ARG A 94 4.59 0.42 -10.85
CA ARG A 94 5.81 0.67 -11.62
C ARG A 94 6.78 1.55 -10.84
N ALA A 95 8.07 1.31 -11.05
CA ALA A 95 9.11 2.25 -10.64
C ALA A 95 8.86 3.62 -11.29
N LYS A 96 8.96 4.68 -10.48
CA LYS A 96 8.99 6.04 -11.01
C LYS A 96 10.38 6.29 -11.57
N HIS A 97 10.43 6.85 -12.76
CA HIS A 97 11.67 7.03 -13.49
C HIS A 97 11.58 8.30 -14.32
N HIS A 98 12.76 8.80 -14.67
CA HIS A 98 12.93 9.81 -15.70
C HIS A 98 14.14 9.48 -16.56
N ILE A 99 14.25 10.14 -17.70
CA ILE A 99 15.36 9.95 -18.64
C ILE A 99 16.23 11.20 -18.60
N GLU A 100 17.52 11.00 -18.36
CA GLU A 100 18.55 12.05 -18.44
C GLU A 100 19.40 11.86 -19.69
N THR A 101 19.99 12.94 -20.19
CA THR A 101 20.96 12.89 -21.29
C THR A 101 22.36 13.22 -20.79
N LYS A 102 23.28 12.26 -20.90
CA LYS A 102 24.69 12.43 -20.52
C LYS A 102 25.56 12.44 -21.78
N GLY A 103 25.83 13.63 -22.30
CA GLY A 103 26.56 13.82 -23.55
C GLY A 103 25.75 13.34 -24.76
N LYS A 104 26.14 12.22 -25.36
CA LYS A 104 25.41 11.58 -26.49
C LYS A 104 24.67 10.29 -26.10
N LYS A 105 24.55 10.01 -24.80
CA LYS A 105 23.91 8.79 -24.28
C LYS A 105 22.69 9.15 -23.44
N GLU A 106 21.66 8.34 -23.54
CA GLU A 106 20.52 8.38 -22.63
C GLU A 106 20.81 7.53 -21.38
N VAL A 107 20.21 7.95 -20.27
CA VAL A 107 20.35 7.32 -18.97
C VAL A 107 18.96 7.22 -18.37
N ILE A 108 18.55 6.02 -17.95
CA ILE A 108 17.30 5.81 -17.22
C ILE A 108 17.63 5.93 -15.73
N VAL A 109 16.95 6.83 -15.05
CA VAL A 109 17.09 7.01 -13.60
C VAL A 109 15.81 6.56 -12.93
N LEU A 110 15.93 5.69 -11.93
CA LEU A 110 14.81 5.30 -11.07
C LEU A 110 14.83 6.14 -9.79
N ASP A 111 13.74 6.85 -9.55
CA ASP A 111 13.53 7.75 -8.41
C ASP A 111 12.81 7.04 -7.26
N GLU A 112 11.89 6.13 -7.59
CA GLU A 112 11.07 5.39 -6.64
C GLU A 112 10.90 3.95 -7.11
N LEU A 113 10.84 3.00 -6.18
CA LEU A 113 10.68 1.57 -6.47
C LEU A 113 9.31 1.05 -6.03
N PRO A 114 8.77 0.02 -6.68
CA PRO A 114 7.53 -0.60 -6.24
C PRO A 114 7.62 -1.14 -4.81
N TYR A 115 6.46 -1.23 -4.14
CA TYR A 115 6.36 -1.70 -2.77
C TYR A 115 6.97 -3.09 -2.59
N GLN A 116 7.73 -3.27 -1.50
CA GLN A 116 8.45 -4.51 -1.14
C GLN A 116 9.55 -4.95 -2.13
N VAL A 117 9.98 -4.09 -3.05
CA VAL A 117 11.12 -4.39 -3.94
C VAL A 117 12.43 -4.02 -3.26
N ASN A 118 13.36 -4.99 -3.18
CA ASN A 118 14.70 -4.76 -2.67
C ASN A 118 15.59 -4.13 -3.76
N LYS A 119 16.11 -2.92 -3.49
CA LYS A 119 16.96 -2.15 -4.42
C LYS A 119 18.21 -2.91 -4.87
N SER A 120 18.99 -3.44 -3.94
CA SER A 120 20.25 -4.13 -4.26
C SER A 120 20.02 -5.38 -5.12
N ARG A 121 18.98 -6.15 -4.80
CA ARG A 121 18.59 -7.34 -5.59
C ARG A 121 18.10 -6.95 -6.99
N LEU A 122 17.37 -5.84 -7.11
CA LEU A 122 16.95 -5.33 -8.41
C LEU A 122 18.17 -4.97 -9.29
N ILE A 123 19.15 -4.26 -8.73
CA ILE A 123 20.37 -3.87 -9.44
C ILE A 123 21.16 -5.10 -9.91
N GLU A 124 21.35 -6.09 -9.02
CA GLU A 124 22.02 -7.34 -9.36
C GLU A 124 21.31 -8.10 -10.49
N GLN A 125 19.98 -8.15 -10.44
CA GLN A 125 19.17 -8.78 -11.48
C GLN A 125 19.31 -8.06 -12.82
N ILE A 126 19.26 -6.72 -12.85
CA ILE A 126 19.45 -5.94 -14.08
C ILE A 126 20.86 -6.17 -14.65
N ALA A 127 21.90 -6.13 -13.81
CA ALA A 127 23.27 -6.37 -14.22
C ALA A 127 23.45 -7.77 -14.85
N THR A 128 22.82 -8.78 -14.26
CA THR A 128 22.82 -10.16 -14.78
C THR A 128 22.11 -10.24 -16.13
N LEU A 129 20.91 -9.65 -16.26
CA LEU A 129 20.15 -9.63 -17.52
C LEU A 129 20.90 -8.91 -18.66
N ALA A 130 21.64 -7.85 -18.33
CA ALA A 130 22.49 -7.14 -19.28
C ALA A 130 23.71 -7.97 -19.70
N LYS A 131 24.38 -8.62 -18.74
CA LYS A 131 25.57 -9.47 -18.99
C LYS A 131 25.24 -10.68 -19.86
N ASP A 132 24.12 -11.33 -19.57
CA ASP A 132 23.65 -12.51 -20.30
C ASP A 132 22.96 -12.17 -21.63
N LYS A 133 22.93 -10.88 -22.00
CA LYS A 133 22.29 -10.35 -23.22
C LYS A 133 20.80 -10.68 -23.35
N HIS A 134 20.12 -10.93 -22.23
CA HIS A 134 18.65 -11.02 -22.20
C HIS A 134 18.02 -9.65 -22.46
N ILE A 135 18.66 -8.59 -21.97
CA ILE A 135 18.31 -7.20 -22.28
C ILE A 135 19.52 -6.53 -22.92
N GLU A 136 19.42 -6.26 -24.21
CA GLU A 136 20.43 -5.50 -24.93
C GLU A 136 20.27 -3.99 -24.70
N GLY A 137 21.32 -3.24 -24.96
CA GLY A 137 21.31 -1.77 -24.87
C GLY A 137 21.65 -1.19 -23.50
N ILE A 138 21.79 -2.01 -22.45
CA ILE A 138 22.33 -1.59 -21.14
C ILE A 138 23.86 -1.61 -21.19
N SER A 139 24.49 -0.52 -20.77
CA SER A 139 25.94 -0.38 -20.63
C SER A 139 26.39 -0.72 -19.22
N GLU A 140 25.78 -0.10 -18.21
CA GLU A 140 26.12 -0.26 -16.80
C GLU A 140 24.91 0.09 -15.93
N VAL A 141 24.85 -0.46 -14.72
CA VAL A 141 23.87 -0.08 -13.69
C VAL A 141 24.64 0.32 -12.42
N ARG A 142 24.28 1.44 -11.82
CA ARG A 142 24.91 1.97 -10.60
C ARG A 142 23.86 2.42 -9.59
N ASP A 143 24.20 2.26 -8.31
CA ASP A 143 23.44 2.83 -7.19
C ASP A 143 24.06 4.18 -6.81
N GLU A 144 23.35 5.26 -7.11
CA GLU A 144 23.74 6.64 -6.75
C GLU A 144 22.83 7.20 -5.64
N SER A 145 22.13 6.33 -4.90
CA SER A 145 21.31 6.73 -3.76
C SER A 145 22.12 7.35 -2.63
N ASP A 146 21.53 8.34 -1.98
CA ASP A 146 22.05 8.98 -0.79
C ASP A 146 21.01 8.98 0.35
N ARG A 147 21.15 9.90 1.31
CA ARG A 147 20.19 10.05 2.42
C ARG A 147 18.91 10.78 2.00
N GLU A 148 18.93 11.51 0.89
CA GLU A 148 17.81 12.33 0.41
C GLU A 148 16.87 11.53 -0.50
N GLY A 149 17.36 10.50 -1.19
CA GLY A 149 16.48 9.69 -2.03
C GLY A 149 17.09 8.47 -2.69
N ILE A 150 16.21 7.73 -3.39
CA ILE A 150 16.63 6.62 -4.25
C ILE A 150 17.05 7.19 -5.61
N ARG A 151 18.21 6.76 -6.11
CA ARG A 151 18.69 7.09 -7.45
C ARG A 151 19.43 5.90 -8.04
N VAL A 152 18.72 5.06 -8.77
CA VAL A 152 19.34 3.94 -9.50
C VAL A 152 19.54 4.35 -10.94
N VAL A 153 20.79 4.33 -11.39
CA VAL A 153 21.20 4.84 -12.70
C VAL A 153 21.50 3.68 -13.62
N ILE A 154 20.78 3.61 -14.74
CA ILE A 154 20.94 2.61 -15.80
C ILE A 154 21.47 3.35 -17.04
N GLU A 155 22.77 3.26 -17.29
CA GLU A 155 23.39 3.87 -18.45
C GLU A 155 23.16 3.01 -19.69
N LEU A 156 22.72 3.64 -20.79
CA LEU A 156 22.45 2.94 -22.04
C LEU A 156 23.64 3.03 -23.01
N LYS A 157 23.71 2.07 -23.93
CA LYS A 157 24.61 2.11 -25.09
C LYS A 157 24.14 3.21 -26.04
N LYS A 158 25.08 3.75 -26.84
CA LYS A 158 24.85 4.92 -27.71
C LYS A 158 23.69 4.75 -28.70
N ASP A 159 23.48 3.52 -29.16
CA ASP A 159 22.49 3.21 -30.21
C ASP A 159 21.22 2.54 -29.62
N ALA A 160 21.11 2.48 -28.29
CA ALA A 160 19.97 1.86 -27.62
C ALA A 160 18.82 2.87 -27.44
N MET A 161 17.60 2.44 -27.74
CA MET A 161 16.40 3.23 -27.48
C MET A 161 15.92 3.00 -26.05
N SER A 162 15.89 4.05 -25.22
CA SER A 162 15.46 3.97 -23.82
C SER A 162 14.09 3.33 -23.63
N GLU A 163 13.11 3.66 -24.47
CA GLU A 163 11.76 3.08 -24.40
C GLU A 163 11.74 1.55 -24.56
N ILE A 164 12.57 1.00 -25.46
CA ILE A 164 12.65 -0.44 -25.68
C ILE A 164 13.29 -1.13 -24.47
N VAL A 165 14.38 -0.57 -23.97
CA VAL A 165 15.08 -1.09 -22.79
C VAL A 165 14.17 -1.05 -21.58
N LEU A 166 13.48 0.07 -21.35
CA LEU A 166 12.54 0.26 -20.25
C LEU A 166 11.38 -0.75 -20.30
N ASN A 167 10.79 -0.98 -21.47
CA ASN A 167 9.73 -1.98 -21.64
C ASN A 167 10.21 -3.41 -21.36
N ASN A 168 11.44 -3.75 -21.75
CA ASN A 168 12.04 -5.04 -21.41
C ASN A 168 12.31 -5.16 -19.91
N LEU A 169 12.81 -4.09 -19.28
CA LEU A 169 13.02 -4.04 -17.83
C LEU A 169 11.72 -4.26 -17.06
N TYR A 170 10.61 -3.63 -17.45
CA TYR A 170 9.31 -3.88 -16.81
C TYR A 170 8.85 -5.33 -16.90
N LYS A 171 9.14 -6.02 -18.01
CA LYS A 171 8.71 -7.42 -18.19
C LYS A 171 9.60 -8.43 -17.45
N SER A 172 10.88 -8.11 -17.32
CA SER A 172 11.90 -9.06 -16.86
C SER A 172 12.42 -8.78 -15.45
N THR A 173 12.00 -7.69 -14.82
CA THR A 173 12.47 -7.28 -13.49
C THR A 173 11.33 -6.79 -12.60
N PRO A 174 11.55 -6.74 -11.28
CA PRO A 174 10.63 -6.11 -10.32
C PRO A 174 10.46 -4.58 -10.48
N MET A 175 10.92 -3.95 -11.58
CA MET A 175 10.56 -2.57 -11.90
C MET A 175 9.06 -2.38 -12.17
N GLU A 176 8.35 -3.44 -12.59
CA GLU A 176 6.89 -3.53 -12.55
C GLU A 176 6.50 -4.75 -11.72
N THR A 177 5.69 -4.56 -10.69
CA THR A 177 5.14 -5.66 -9.89
C THR A 177 3.62 -5.62 -9.89
N THR A 178 3.01 -6.78 -9.64
CA THR A 178 1.56 -6.87 -9.44
C THR A 178 1.28 -7.08 -7.96
N PHE A 179 0.49 -6.19 -7.36
CA PHE A 179 0.00 -6.32 -6.01
C PHE A 179 -1.43 -6.88 -6.05
N GLY A 180 -1.60 -8.11 -5.57
CA GLY A 180 -2.90 -8.75 -5.43
C GLY A 180 -3.59 -8.29 -4.15
N ILE A 181 -4.64 -7.48 -4.27
CA ILE A 181 -5.41 -6.97 -3.14
C ILE A 181 -6.42 -8.03 -2.70
N ILE A 182 -6.39 -8.38 -1.42
CA ILE A 182 -7.40 -9.21 -0.76
C ILE A 182 -7.73 -8.56 0.59
N LEU A 183 -8.91 -7.94 0.67
CA LEU A 183 -9.44 -7.29 1.86
C LEU A 183 -10.04 -8.31 2.84
N LEU A 184 -9.23 -9.27 3.26
CA LEU A 184 -9.61 -10.31 4.21
C LEU A 184 -9.17 -9.92 5.61
N ALA A 185 -10.10 -9.93 6.57
CA ALA A 185 -9.82 -9.69 7.98
C ALA A 185 -10.66 -10.61 8.86
N VAL A 186 -10.31 -10.68 10.14
CA VAL A 186 -11.11 -11.42 11.14
C VAL A 186 -12.12 -10.48 11.77
N HIS A 187 -13.39 -10.86 11.73
CA HIS A 187 -14.48 -10.16 12.41
C HIS A 187 -15.32 -11.18 13.16
N ASN A 188 -15.59 -10.92 14.44
CA ASN A 188 -16.29 -11.86 15.33
C ASN A 188 -15.72 -13.28 15.32
N LYS A 189 -14.38 -13.39 15.32
CA LYS A 189 -13.60 -14.65 15.30
C LYS A 189 -13.68 -15.45 14.00
N GLU A 190 -14.27 -14.90 12.94
CA GLU A 190 -14.35 -15.54 11.63
C GLU A 190 -13.63 -14.72 10.56
N PRO A 191 -12.87 -15.36 9.64
CA PRO A 191 -12.28 -14.67 8.50
C PRO A 191 -13.38 -14.32 7.49
N LYS A 192 -13.44 -13.04 7.11
CA LYS A 192 -14.38 -12.55 6.09
C LYS A 192 -13.63 -11.67 5.10
N VAL A 193 -14.09 -11.70 3.84
CA VAL A 193 -13.69 -10.72 2.83
C VAL A 193 -14.65 -9.55 2.87
N PHE A 194 -14.09 -8.35 2.91
CA PHE A 194 -14.83 -7.11 3.07
C PHE A 194 -14.73 -6.23 1.83
N THR A 195 -15.78 -5.46 1.58
CA THR A 195 -15.68 -4.27 0.72
C THR A 195 -15.11 -3.08 1.51
N LEU A 196 -14.71 -2.03 0.80
CA LEU A 196 -14.21 -0.79 1.44
C LEU A 196 -15.26 -0.18 2.40
N PRO A 197 -16.54 0.03 2.00
CA PRO A 197 -17.57 0.50 2.92
C PRO A 197 -17.72 -0.38 4.17
N GLU A 198 -17.70 -1.71 4.01
CA GLU A 198 -17.84 -2.61 5.16
C GLU A 198 -16.70 -2.46 6.17
N LEU A 199 -15.44 -2.32 5.72
CA LEU A 199 -14.30 -2.09 6.61
C LEU A 199 -14.44 -0.78 7.39
N LEU A 200 -14.86 0.30 6.74
CA LEU A 200 -15.07 1.60 7.40
C LEU A 200 -16.21 1.52 8.43
N LYS A 201 -17.32 0.83 8.09
CA LYS A 201 -18.43 0.57 9.02
C LYS A 201 -17.99 -0.23 10.24
N VAL A 202 -17.17 -1.27 10.05
CA VAL A 202 -16.61 -2.08 11.16
C VAL A 202 -15.75 -1.21 12.08
N PHE A 203 -14.88 -0.35 11.51
CA PHE A 203 -14.08 0.59 12.28
C PHE A 203 -14.96 1.57 13.09
N LEU A 204 -15.98 2.17 12.48
CA LEU A 204 -16.89 3.10 13.14
C LEU A 204 -17.67 2.43 14.28
N SER A 205 -18.14 1.20 14.10
CA SER A 205 -18.81 0.42 15.13
C SER A 205 -17.90 0.17 16.34
N HIS A 206 -16.64 -0.17 16.10
CA HIS A 206 -15.62 -0.30 17.15
C HIS A 206 -15.40 1.03 17.88
N ARG A 207 -15.21 2.14 17.14
CA ARG A 207 -15.02 3.48 17.72
C ARG A 207 -16.20 3.90 18.59
N LYS A 208 -17.44 3.67 18.14
CA LYS A 208 -18.66 3.94 18.91
C LYS A 208 -18.65 3.17 20.23
N THR A 209 -18.34 1.88 20.19
CA THR A 209 -18.29 1.02 21.39
C THR A 209 -17.23 1.51 22.38
N VAL A 210 -16.03 1.84 21.90
CA VAL A 210 -14.93 2.36 22.72
C VAL A 210 -15.31 3.68 23.39
N ILE A 211 -15.93 4.60 22.63
CA ILE A 211 -16.36 5.90 23.16
C ILE A 211 -17.42 5.72 24.25
N ILE A 212 -18.45 4.89 24.00
CA ILE A 212 -19.51 4.63 24.99
C ILE A 212 -18.92 4.06 26.29
N ARG A 213 -18.05 3.03 26.20
CA ARG A 213 -17.42 2.42 27.38
C ARG A 213 -16.58 3.42 28.17
N ARG A 214 -15.80 4.25 27.48
CA ARG A 214 -15.00 5.31 28.11
C ARG A 214 -15.89 6.34 28.82
N THR A 215 -16.97 6.78 28.17
CA THR A 215 -17.90 7.75 28.75
C THR A 215 -18.60 7.20 30.00
N ILE A 216 -19.00 5.92 29.98
CA ILE A 216 -19.58 5.25 31.17
C ILE A 216 -18.57 5.21 32.31
N PHE A 217 -17.32 4.83 32.03
CA PHE A 217 -16.25 4.80 33.03
C PHE A 217 -16.01 6.18 33.66
N ASP A 218 -15.93 7.23 32.84
CA ASP A 218 -15.74 8.60 33.31
C ASP A 218 -16.94 9.08 34.16
N LEU A 219 -18.16 8.71 33.78
CA LEU A 219 -19.39 9.01 34.52
C LEU A 219 -19.41 8.34 35.90
N GLU A 220 -19.08 7.05 35.97
CA GLU A 220 -19.02 6.30 37.23
C GLU A 220 -17.98 6.91 38.19
N LYS A 221 -16.80 7.25 37.67
CA LYS A 221 -15.75 7.90 38.43
C LYS A 221 -16.17 9.29 38.93
N ALA A 222 -16.88 10.07 38.12
CA ALA A 222 -17.41 11.38 38.52
C ALA A 222 -18.49 11.25 39.61
N LYS A 223 -19.43 10.30 39.48
CA LYS A 223 -20.46 10.02 40.49
C LYS A 223 -19.86 9.59 41.83
N ALA A 224 -18.87 8.70 41.81
CA ALA A 224 -18.19 8.26 43.02
C ALA A 224 -17.49 9.42 43.74
N ARG A 225 -16.89 10.36 43.00
CA ARG A 225 -16.28 11.57 43.57
C ARG A 225 -17.29 12.56 44.14
N ALA A 226 -18.45 12.71 43.50
CA ALA A 226 -19.50 13.63 43.96
C ALA A 226 -20.26 13.10 45.19
N HIS A 227 -20.18 11.79 45.45
CA HIS A 227 -20.81 11.17 46.62
C HIS A 227 -19.95 11.25 47.89
N ILE A 228 -18.66 11.59 47.75
CA ILE A 228 -17.73 11.92 48.83
C ILE A 228 -17.91 13.39 49.21
#